data_AF-A0AAW4ZLI7-F1
#
_entry.id   AF-A0AAW4ZLI7-F1
#
_cell.length_a   1.000
_cell.length_b   1.000
_cell.length_c   1.000
_cell.angle_alpha   90.00
_cell.angle_beta   90.00
_cell.angle_gamma   90.00
#
_symmetry.space_group_name_H-M   'P 1'
#
loop_
_entity.id
_entity.type
_entity.pdbx_description
1 polymer ?
#
loop_
_entity_poly.entity_id
_entity_poly.type
_entity_poly.pdbx_seq_one_letter_code
_entity_poly.pdbx_strand_id
1 'polypeptide(L)'
;MEKYRDQKVRVIYLNLSIVFLFILFLVAFFPLGAYFFTFVAVSVIAISKIDNQIKKSSLFFLTLFFLLVSIVINEVSIQRFINGNDDFTTYYNNYLSLLNGNMSDIFYFGGGFEVGLPLISLFLTKIINGPYPYVTQIFFIFLFFLSMCVLVEKNTIFRNDNKYLLLIWALLLFKITSMLTIERQAVSSFFVLLAIFSFSNTKKGLFLIIGSLFHLSAVVVYFLVNMILRVKTFKSAFGIILLCLIFLVFSSVLLQFLYNLFPNEKLGYVVYFINNHEYIINEFVKSTKQILYVLPLLIFAIVFKIKGHNWNLLPSLFLFVSLMLILSILPGVPTRIFMPIIFFLYGFYYYDFFCSFNQKNQVLIIIAFSLLFTIYKVIIPGYYLRYPMVETYPFYYVSDFYQSQGNVQRSELPESIIINNENKL
;
A
#
# COMPACT_ATOMS: atom_id res chain seq x y z
N MET A 1 -41.32 -30.02 -4.08
CA MET A 1 -40.08 -29.37 -4.57
C MET A 1 -39.63 -28.22 -3.67
N GLU A 2 -40.50 -27.38 -3.11
CA GLU A 2 -40.14 -26.31 -2.16
C GLU A 2 -39.37 -26.80 -0.92
N LYS A 3 -39.84 -27.88 -0.27
CA LYS A 3 -39.21 -28.45 0.94
C LYS A 3 -37.74 -28.87 0.73
N TYR A 4 -37.39 -29.31 -0.48
CA TYR A 4 -36.01 -29.67 -0.87
C TYR A 4 -35.14 -28.44 -1.15
N ARG A 5 -35.75 -27.36 -1.64
CA ARG A 5 -35.08 -26.06 -1.86
C ARG A 5 -34.74 -25.42 -0.51
N ASP A 6 -35.68 -25.46 0.44
CA ASP A 6 -35.49 -24.93 1.79
C ASP A 6 -34.44 -25.69 2.60
N GLN A 7 -34.36 -27.02 2.46
CA GLN A 7 -33.30 -27.82 3.10
C GLN A 7 -31.90 -27.48 2.56
N LYS A 8 -31.73 -27.36 1.24
CA LYS A 8 -30.43 -26.95 0.64
C LYS A 8 -30.01 -25.57 1.10
N VAL A 9 -30.96 -24.63 1.18
CA VAL A 9 -30.70 -23.27 1.63
C VAL A 9 -30.27 -23.24 3.11
N ARG A 10 -30.93 -24.01 4.00
CA ARG A 10 -30.53 -24.13 5.41
C ARG A 10 -29.12 -24.70 5.61
N VAL A 11 -28.74 -25.73 4.84
CA VAL A 11 -27.40 -26.33 4.93
C VAL A 11 -26.31 -25.34 4.49
N ILE A 12 -26.55 -24.55 3.45
CA ILE A 12 -25.60 -23.51 3.00
C ILE A 12 -25.42 -22.44 4.08
N TYR A 13 -26.51 -21.97 4.69
CA TYR A 13 -26.43 -20.96 5.76
C TYR A 13 -25.73 -21.49 7.01
N LEU A 14 -26.00 -22.72 7.42
CA LEU A 14 -25.31 -23.36 8.54
C LEU A 14 -23.80 -23.46 8.28
N ASN A 15 -23.40 -23.86 7.07
CA ASN A 15 -22.00 -23.94 6.70
C ASN A 15 -21.31 -22.57 6.68
N LEU A 16 -21.99 -21.51 6.22
CA LEU A 16 -21.46 -20.14 6.26
C LEU A 16 -21.33 -19.63 7.70
N SER A 17 -22.31 -19.90 8.56
CA SER A 17 -22.24 -19.55 9.98
C SER A 17 -21.04 -20.21 10.67
N ILE A 18 -20.77 -21.48 10.37
CA ILE A 18 -19.59 -22.19 10.90
C ILE A 18 -18.29 -21.52 10.42
N VAL A 19 -18.21 -21.14 9.13
CA VAL A 19 -17.04 -20.42 8.59
C VAL A 19 -16.83 -19.07 9.30
N PHE A 20 -17.89 -18.30 9.53
CA PHE A 20 -17.77 -17.02 10.25
C PHE A 20 -17.42 -17.19 11.72
N LEU A 21 -17.97 -18.19 12.40
CA LEU A 21 -17.60 -18.52 13.77
C LEU A 21 -16.13 -18.95 13.87
N PHE A 22 -15.66 -19.74 12.90
CA PHE A 22 -14.25 -20.12 12.81
C PHE A 22 -13.34 -18.91 12.58
N ILE A 23 -13.71 -18.00 11.65
CA ILE A 23 -12.97 -16.75 11.43
C ILE A 23 -12.98 -15.88 12.68
N LEU A 24 -14.11 -15.73 13.37
CA LEU A 24 -14.19 -14.95 14.61
C LEU A 24 -13.33 -15.56 15.71
N PHE A 25 -13.33 -16.88 15.86
CA PHE A 25 -12.44 -17.59 16.76
C PHE A 25 -10.97 -17.30 16.43
N LEU A 26 -10.59 -17.40 15.15
CA LEU A 26 -9.24 -17.05 14.72
C LEU A 26 -8.91 -15.58 14.98
N VAL A 27 -9.82 -14.63 14.74
CA VAL A 27 -9.58 -13.22 15.04
C VAL A 27 -9.32 -13.04 16.53
N ALA A 28 -10.08 -13.72 17.39
CA ALA A 28 -9.94 -13.59 18.84
C ALA A 28 -8.62 -14.16 19.38
N PHE A 29 -8.12 -15.28 18.84
CA PHE A 29 -6.99 -16.03 19.42
C PHE A 29 -5.75 -16.11 18.53
N PHE A 30 -5.90 -16.03 17.20
CA PHE A 30 -4.81 -16.16 16.22
C PHE A 30 -5.02 -15.26 14.98
N PRO A 31 -4.84 -13.93 15.10
CA PRO A 31 -5.17 -12.95 14.05
C PRO A 31 -4.44 -13.18 12.72
N LEU A 32 -3.24 -13.76 12.75
CA LEU A 32 -2.49 -14.10 11.54
C LEU A 32 -3.16 -15.26 10.78
N GLY A 33 -3.70 -16.26 11.50
CA GLY A 33 -4.52 -17.30 10.90
C GLY A 33 -5.80 -16.73 10.30
N ALA A 34 -6.46 -15.81 11.02
CA ALA A 34 -7.65 -15.13 10.51
C ALA A 34 -7.39 -14.41 9.18
N TYR A 35 -6.24 -13.73 9.06
CA TYR A 35 -5.81 -13.08 7.81
C TYR A 35 -5.75 -14.06 6.63
N PHE A 36 -5.13 -15.22 6.80
CA PHE A 36 -5.07 -16.25 5.74
C PHE A 36 -6.48 -16.79 5.39
N PHE A 37 -7.22 -17.25 6.39
CA PHE A 37 -8.51 -17.91 6.15
C PHE A 37 -9.59 -16.95 5.63
N THR A 38 -9.54 -15.66 5.99
CA THR A 38 -10.43 -14.65 5.41
C THR A 38 -10.12 -14.39 3.94
N PHE A 39 -8.84 -14.36 3.53
CA PHE A 39 -8.47 -14.30 2.11
C PHE A 39 -8.99 -15.51 1.32
N VAL A 40 -8.90 -16.71 1.88
CA VAL A 40 -9.48 -17.92 1.28
C VAL A 40 -10.99 -17.77 1.12
N ALA A 41 -11.70 -17.45 2.21
CA ALA A 41 -13.16 -17.35 2.22
C ALA A 41 -13.68 -16.29 1.25
N VAL A 42 -13.11 -15.08 1.28
CA VAL A 42 -13.56 -13.97 0.40
C VAL A 42 -13.31 -14.29 -1.07
N SER A 43 -12.23 -15.00 -1.40
CA SER A 43 -11.91 -15.43 -2.77
C SER A 43 -12.88 -16.46 -3.31
N VAL A 44 -13.29 -17.43 -2.47
CA VAL A 44 -14.30 -18.42 -2.83
C VAL A 44 -15.66 -17.74 -3.04
N ILE A 45 -16.03 -16.79 -2.17
CA ILE A 45 -17.27 -16.01 -2.33
C ILE A 45 -17.25 -15.20 -3.62
N ALA A 46 -16.14 -14.58 -3.98
CA ALA A 46 -16.01 -13.76 -5.18
C ALA A 46 -16.35 -14.52 -6.47
N ILE A 47 -16.00 -15.81 -6.55
CA ILE A 47 -16.25 -16.68 -7.73
C ILE A 47 -17.54 -17.51 -7.61
N SER A 48 -18.18 -17.51 -6.44
CA SER A 48 -19.39 -18.29 -6.22
C SER A 48 -20.56 -17.81 -7.10
N LYS A 49 -21.36 -18.79 -7.55
CA LYS A 49 -22.61 -18.55 -8.30
C LYS A 49 -23.78 -18.49 -7.32
N ILE A 50 -23.86 -17.40 -6.56
CA ILE A 50 -25.01 -17.11 -5.70
C ILE A 50 -26.04 -16.35 -6.55
N ASP A 51 -27.23 -16.91 -6.74
CA ASP A 51 -28.27 -16.37 -7.64
C ASP A 51 -28.71 -14.95 -7.27
N ASN A 52 -28.71 -14.61 -5.98
CA ASN A 52 -29.07 -13.28 -5.50
C ASN A 52 -27.81 -12.41 -5.31
N GLN A 53 -27.62 -11.43 -6.20
CA GLN A 53 -26.47 -10.52 -6.17
C GLN A 53 -26.37 -9.71 -4.88
N ILE A 54 -27.48 -9.24 -4.32
CA ILE A 54 -27.48 -8.49 -3.05
C ILE A 54 -26.93 -9.39 -1.94
N LYS A 55 -27.40 -10.64 -1.85
CA LYS A 55 -26.89 -11.61 -0.87
C LYS A 55 -25.40 -11.89 -1.06
N LYS A 56 -24.95 -12.04 -2.31
CA LYS A 56 -23.53 -12.23 -2.63
C LYS A 56 -22.70 -11.02 -2.17
N SER A 57 -23.14 -9.81 -2.49
CA SER A 57 -22.48 -8.57 -2.07
C SER A 57 -22.42 -8.47 -0.55
N SER A 58 -23.53 -8.68 0.17
CA SER A 58 -23.56 -8.64 1.63
C SER A 58 -22.60 -9.64 2.25
N LEU A 59 -22.58 -10.89 1.75
CA LEU A 59 -21.66 -11.93 2.24
C LEU A 59 -20.20 -11.57 1.96
N PHE A 60 -19.91 -11.05 0.76
CA PHE A 60 -18.60 -10.60 0.38
C PHE A 60 -18.11 -9.47 1.29
N PHE A 61 -18.91 -8.41 1.48
CA PHE A 61 -18.53 -7.27 2.31
C PHE A 61 -18.44 -7.61 3.80
N LEU A 62 -19.27 -8.54 4.32
CA LEU A 62 -19.13 -9.06 5.68
C LEU A 62 -17.80 -9.81 5.86
N THR A 63 -17.45 -10.68 4.91
CA THR A 63 -16.18 -11.42 4.96
C THR A 63 -14.99 -10.47 4.81
N LEU A 64 -15.15 -9.46 3.96
CA LEU A 64 -14.16 -8.41 3.74
C LEU A 64 -13.95 -7.55 4.99
N PHE A 65 -15.00 -7.32 5.79
CA PHE A 65 -14.87 -6.65 7.09
C PHE A 65 -13.97 -7.46 8.04
N PHE A 66 -14.14 -8.79 8.13
CA PHE A 66 -13.23 -9.63 8.93
C PHE A 66 -11.79 -9.62 8.39
N LEU A 67 -11.62 -9.56 7.07
CA LEU A 67 -10.29 -9.39 6.47
C LEU A 67 -9.67 -8.05 6.88
N LEU A 68 -10.44 -6.95 6.84
CA LEU A 68 -9.98 -5.65 7.29
C LEU A 68 -9.58 -5.64 8.77
N VAL A 69 -10.40 -6.24 9.64
CA VAL A 69 -10.07 -6.39 11.07
C VAL A 69 -8.77 -7.19 11.23
N SER A 70 -8.61 -8.31 10.52
CA SER A 70 -7.39 -9.12 10.56
C SER A 70 -6.18 -8.33 10.09
N ILE A 71 -6.31 -7.56 8.99
CA ILE A 71 -5.27 -6.65 8.51
C ILE A 71 -4.89 -5.64 9.58
N VAL A 72 -5.87 -4.96 10.18
CA VAL A 72 -5.65 -3.95 11.21
C VAL A 72 -4.81 -4.51 12.35
N ILE A 73 -5.20 -5.66 12.89
CA ILE A 73 -4.47 -6.31 13.99
C ILE A 73 -3.04 -6.61 13.54
N ASN A 74 -2.87 -7.31 12.42
CA ASN A 74 -1.53 -7.66 11.93
C ASN A 74 -0.61 -6.44 11.72
N GLU A 75 -1.12 -5.34 11.17
CA GLU A 75 -0.31 -4.13 10.92
C GLU A 75 -0.02 -3.34 12.20
N VAL A 76 -0.96 -3.29 13.14
CA VAL A 76 -0.79 -2.63 14.44
C VAL A 76 0.12 -3.43 15.38
N SER A 77 0.34 -4.73 15.12
CA SER A 77 1.29 -5.57 15.86
C SER A 77 2.75 -5.12 15.75
N ILE A 78 3.06 -4.24 14.78
CA ILE A 78 4.37 -3.64 14.59
C ILE A 78 4.53 -2.46 15.55
N GLN A 79 5.54 -2.53 16.41
CA GLN A 79 5.88 -1.45 17.33
C GLN A 79 6.38 -0.21 16.57
N ARG A 80 5.95 0.97 17.02
CA ARG A 80 6.36 2.26 16.48
C ARG A 80 7.31 2.97 17.43
N PHE A 81 7.89 4.07 16.94
CA PHE A 81 8.85 4.88 17.70
C PHE A 81 10.14 4.12 18.04
N ILE A 82 10.51 3.15 17.21
CA ILE A 82 11.76 2.40 17.37
C ILE A 82 12.87 3.06 16.55
N ASN A 83 12.59 3.50 15.32
CA ASN A 83 13.60 4.06 14.41
C ASN A 83 13.30 5.53 14.05
N GLY A 84 14.31 6.40 14.07
CA GLY A 84 14.23 7.79 13.66
C GLY A 84 13.87 8.01 12.18
N ASN A 85 14.01 6.97 11.34
CA ASN A 85 13.64 6.97 9.92
C ASN A 85 12.13 6.77 9.66
N ASP A 86 11.32 6.46 10.67
CA ASP A 86 9.86 6.32 10.51
C ASP A 86 9.17 7.69 10.58
N ASP A 87 8.66 8.18 9.44
CA ASP A 87 7.97 9.48 9.40
C ASP A 87 6.64 9.47 10.18
N PHE A 88 6.11 8.29 10.53
CA PHE A 88 4.96 8.18 11.43
C PHE A 88 5.17 8.98 12.73
N THR A 89 6.40 9.01 13.26
CA THR A 89 6.74 9.80 14.46
C THR A 89 6.44 11.28 14.26
N THR A 90 6.79 11.85 13.11
CA THR A 90 6.50 13.25 12.80
C THR A 90 5.00 13.48 12.64
N TYR A 91 4.28 12.56 11.99
CA TYR A 91 2.84 12.66 11.78
C TYR A 91 2.06 12.57 13.09
N TYR A 92 2.48 11.68 13.98
CA TYR A 92 1.89 11.54 15.30
C TYR A 92 2.19 12.75 16.20
N ASN A 93 3.41 13.31 16.16
CA ASN A 93 3.70 14.53 16.91
C ASN A 93 2.88 15.73 16.42
N ASN A 94 2.60 15.83 15.11
CA ASN A 94 1.68 16.83 14.58
C ASN A 94 0.26 16.65 15.14
N TYR A 95 -0.23 15.42 15.20
CA TYR A 95 -1.49 15.08 15.86
C TYR A 95 -1.51 15.51 17.34
N LEU A 96 -0.46 15.18 18.11
CA LEU A 96 -0.36 15.55 19.53
C LEU A 96 -0.32 17.06 19.73
N SER A 97 0.40 17.78 18.88
CA SER A 97 0.49 19.24 18.96
C SER A 97 -0.87 19.90 18.74
N LEU A 98 -1.62 19.44 17.74
CA LEU A 98 -2.99 19.90 17.48
C LEU A 98 -3.96 19.48 18.58
N LEU A 99 -3.79 18.29 19.17
CA LEU A 99 -4.57 17.82 20.31
C LEU A 99 -4.38 18.75 21.52
N ASN A 100 -3.15 19.26 21.71
CA ASN A 100 -2.79 20.23 22.74
C ASN A 100 -3.20 21.69 22.39
N GLY A 101 -3.92 21.90 21.30
CA GLY A 101 -4.46 23.20 20.91
C GLY A 101 -3.52 24.09 20.10
N ASN A 102 -2.35 23.58 19.68
CA ASN A 102 -1.41 24.37 18.88
C ASN A 102 -1.80 24.40 17.40
N MET A 103 -2.66 25.36 17.02
CA MET A 103 -3.19 25.48 15.65
C MET A 103 -2.17 25.94 14.61
N SER A 104 -0.99 26.46 14.99
CA SER A 104 0.04 26.81 14.01
C SER A 104 0.56 25.60 13.25
N ASP A 105 0.48 24.42 13.86
CA ASP A 105 1.01 23.18 13.30
C ASP A 105 0.16 22.62 12.15
N ILE A 106 -0.96 23.28 11.82
CA ILE A 106 -1.66 23.08 10.54
C ILE A 106 -0.73 23.36 9.36
N PHE A 107 0.21 24.29 9.50
CA PHE A 107 1.15 24.72 8.45
C PHE A 107 2.55 24.11 8.60
N TYR A 108 2.69 23.04 9.40
CA TYR A 108 3.99 22.46 9.73
C TYR A 108 4.75 21.90 8.51
N PHE A 109 4.04 21.36 7.51
CA PHE A 109 4.64 20.65 6.38
C PHE A 109 4.75 21.51 5.12
N GLY A 110 5.74 21.19 4.28
CA GLY A 110 5.87 21.75 2.92
C GLY A 110 6.04 23.28 2.89
N GLY A 111 6.61 23.87 3.94
CA GLY A 111 6.70 25.34 4.08
C GLY A 111 5.35 26.03 4.24
N GLY A 112 4.34 25.33 4.76
CA GLY A 112 2.98 25.83 4.98
C GLY A 112 1.99 25.48 3.88
N PHE A 113 2.41 24.88 2.77
CA PHE A 113 1.49 24.53 1.67
C PHE A 113 0.86 23.14 1.83
N GLU A 114 1.49 22.23 2.57
CA GLU A 114 1.04 20.84 2.73
C GLU A 114 0.13 20.65 3.95
N VAL A 115 -1.05 21.25 3.90
CA VAL A 115 -2.01 21.25 5.03
C VAL A 115 -2.90 20.00 5.10
N GLY A 116 -2.87 19.12 4.10
CA GLY A 116 -3.79 17.99 3.96
C GLY A 116 -3.71 17.00 5.13
N LEU A 117 -2.50 16.55 5.50
CA LEU A 117 -2.33 15.64 6.64
C LEU A 117 -2.64 16.33 7.98
N PRO A 118 -2.16 17.55 8.27
CA PRO A 118 -2.58 18.27 9.48
C PRO A 118 -4.09 18.46 9.62
N LEU A 119 -4.83 18.65 8.53
CA LEU A 119 -6.30 18.69 8.58
C LEU A 119 -6.90 17.33 8.97
N ILE A 120 -6.33 16.21 8.50
CA ILE A 120 -6.71 14.87 8.99
C ILE A 120 -6.38 14.73 10.48
N SER A 121 -5.18 15.12 10.90
CA SER A 121 -4.76 15.10 12.30
C SER A 121 -5.72 15.90 13.18
N LEU A 122 -6.11 17.12 12.76
CA LEU A 122 -7.06 17.96 13.46
C LEU A 122 -8.43 17.27 13.59
N PHE A 123 -8.93 16.66 12.52
CA PHE A 123 -10.15 15.86 12.56
C PHE A 123 -10.03 14.70 13.55
N LEU A 124 -8.90 13.99 13.56
CA LEU A 124 -8.63 12.91 14.49
C LEU A 124 -8.63 13.36 15.95
N THR A 125 -8.21 14.59 16.26
CA THR A 125 -8.25 15.10 17.65
C THR A 125 -9.66 15.08 18.22
N LYS A 126 -10.68 15.26 17.36
CA LYS A 126 -12.09 15.30 17.77
C LYS A 126 -12.72 13.92 17.95
N ILE A 127 -12.21 12.90 17.26
CA ILE A 127 -12.76 11.54 17.32
C ILE A 127 -12.01 10.67 18.34
N ILE A 128 -10.68 10.75 18.36
CA ILE A 128 -9.85 9.93 19.25
C ILE A 128 -9.76 10.57 20.63
N ASN A 129 -9.64 11.90 20.68
CA ASN A 129 -9.54 12.71 21.91
C ASN A 129 -8.56 12.14 22.96
N GLY A 130 -7.37 11.70 22.52
CA GLY A 130 -6.37 11.14 23.41
C GLY A 130 -5.07 10.75 22.71
N PRO A 131 -3.95 10.61 23.44
CA PRO A 131 -2.64 10.35 22.87
C PRO A 131 -2.44 8.87 22.50
N TYR A 132 -3.25 8.36 21.57
CA TYR A 132 -3.28 6.94 21.18
C TYR A 132 -2.74 6.73 19.76
N PRO A 133 -1.42 6.49 19.57
CA PRO A 133 -0.81 6.39 18.25
C PRO A 133 -1.33 5.18 17.45
N TYR A 134 -1.69 4.09 18.10
CA TYR A 134 -2.17 2.92 17.39
C TYR A 134 -3.62 3.08 16.92
N VAL A 135 -4.43 3.89 17.61
CA VAL A 135 -5.75 4.29 17.12
C VAL A 135 -5.64 5.21 15.89
N THR A 136 -4.66 6.12 15.85
CA THR A 136 -4.41 6.93 14.64
C THR A 136 -4.01 6.04 13.47
N GLN A 137 -3.19 5.01 13.68
CA GLN A 137 -2.86 4.03 12.64
C GLN A 137 -4.07 3.25 12.15
N ILE A 138 -4.93 2.76 13.05
CA ILE A 138 -6.16 2.07 12.68
C ILE A 138 -7.00 2.93 11.73
N PHE A 139 -7.10 4.23 12.00
CA PHE A 139 -7.79 5.17 11.11
C PHE A 139 -7.14 5.25 9.73
N PHE A 140 -5.82 5.38 9.64
CA PHE A 140 -5.14 5.41 8.34
C PHE A 140 -5.27 4.10 7.58
N ILE A 141 -5.21 2.94 8.25
CA ILE A 141 -5.47 1.64 7.62
C ILE A 141 -6.88 1.61 7.01
N PHE A 142 -7.89 2.09 7.75
CA PHE A 142 -9.26 2.20 7.25
C PHE A 142 -9.36 3.15 6.06
N LEU A 143 -8.72 4.32 6.13
CA LEU A 143 -8.69 5.30 5.04
C LEU A 143 -8.06 4.70 3.77
N PHE A 144 -6.92 4.02 3.90
CA PHE A 144 -6.24 3.37 2.79
C PHE A 144 -7.06 2.23 2.19
N PHE A 145 -7.74 1.45 3.02
CA PHE A 145 -8.68 0.43 2.57
C PHE A 145 -9.86 1.03 1.77
N LEU A 146 -10.47 2.11 2.27
CA LEU A 146 -11.53 2.82 1.57
C LEU A 146 -11.03 3.39 0.23
N SER A 147 -9.83 3.98 0.22
CA SER A 147 -9.14 4.43 -0.99
C SER A 147 -9.00 3.32 -2.02
N MET A 148 -8.61 2.10 -1.62
CA MET A 148 -8.56 0.94 -2.51
C MET A 148 -9.92 0.60 -3.10
N CYS A 149 -10.98 0.56 -2.29
CA CYS A 149 -12.34 0.32 -2.78
C CYS A 149 -12.76 1.35 -3.84
N VAL A 150 -12.48 2.64 -3.58
CA VAL A 150 -12.77 3.71 -4.54
C VAL A 150 -11.96 3.54 -5.84
N LEU A 151 -10.68 3.17 -5.76
CA LEU A 151 -9.85 2.96 -6.95
C LEU A 151 -10.31 1.78 -7.79
N VAL A 152 -10.77 0.68 -7.18
CA VAL A 152 -11.35 -0.46 -7.90
C VAL A 152 -12.59 -0.04 -8.70
N GLU A 153 -13.43 0.82 -8.12
CA GLU A 153 -14.63 1.34 -8.78
C GLU A 153 -14.32 2.36 -9.87
N LYS A 154 -13.29 3.18 -9.69
CA LYS A 154 -12.95 4.26 -10.62
C LYS A 154 -11.93 3.87 -11.68
N ASN A 155 -11.28 2.71 -11.57
CA ASN A 155 -10.26 2.26 -12.52
C ASN A 155 -10.76 2.23 -13.97
N THR A 156 -9.94 2.78 -14.87
CA THR A 156 -10.21 2.85 -16.33
C THR A 156 -9.10 2.23 -17.18
N ILE A 157 -8.01 1.75 -16.57
CA ILE A 157 -6.82 1.26 -17.28
C ILE A 157 -6.75 -0.27 -17.29
N PHE A 158 -7.10 -0.89 -16.17
CA PHE A 158 -7.07 -2.33 -15.97
C PHE A 158 -8.46 -2.93 -16.24
N ARG A 159 -8.51 -4.19 -16.66
CA ARG A 159 -9.75 -4.96 -16.79
C ARG A 159 -10.49 -4.98 -15.45
N ASN A 160 -11.81 -5.12 -15.52
CA ASN A 160 -12.67 -5.09 -14.33
C ASN A 160 -13.86 -6.07 -14.42
N ASP A 161 -13.65 -7.20 -15.10
CA ASP A 161 -14.71 -8.20 -15.35
C ASP A 161 -15.33 -8.76 -14.06
N ASN A 162 -14.53 -8.84 -12.98
CA ASN A 162 -14.95 -9.23 -11.64
C ASN A 162 -14.30 -8.30 -10.60
N LYS A 163 -15.02 -7.23 -10.24
CA LYS A 163 -14.63 -6.24 -9.22
C LYS A 163 -14.23 -6.85 -7.88
N TYR A 164 -14.88 -7.94 -7.47
CA TYR A 164 -14.56 -8.62 -6.21
C TYR A 164 -13.17 -9.24 -6.25
N LEU A 165 -12.84 -9.96 -7.34
CA LEU A 165 -11.51 -10.54 -7.51
C LEU A 165 -10.44 -9.44 -7.66
N LEU A 166 -10.73 -8.37 -8.40
CA LEU A 166 -9.82 -7.23 -8.51
C LEU A 166 -9.51 -6.65 -7.12
N LEU A 167 -10.53 -6.38 -6.29
CA LEU A 167 -10.32 -5.87 -4.94
C LEU A 167 -9.49 -6.83 -4.08
N ILE A 168 -9.73 -8.13 -4.15
CA ILE A 168 -8.94 -9.12 -3.39
C ILE A 168 -7.48 -9.10 -3.82
N TRP A 169 -7.19 -9.12 -5.13
CA TRP A 169 -5.83 -9.00 -5.64
C TRP A 169 -5.16 -7.71 -5.20
N ALA A 170 -5.91 -6.61 -5.25
CA ALA A 170 -5.46 -5.30 -4.85
C ALA A 170 -5.08 -5.26 -3.36
N LEU A 171 -5.90 -5.85 -2.49
CA LEU A 171 -5.65 -5.95 -1.05
C LEU A 171 -4.53 -6.94 -0.68
N LEU A 172 -4.39 -8.04 -1.43
CA LEU A 172 -3.36 -9.05 -1.19
C LEU A 172 -1.94 -8.49 -1.38
N LEU A 173 -1.77 -7.59 -2.34
CA LEU A 173 -0.50 -6.94 -2.66
C LEU A 173 -0.41 -5.51 -2.11
N PHE A 174 -1.29 -5.15 -1.19
CA PHE A 174 -1.39 -3.81 -0.61
C PHE A 174 -0.32 -3.59 0.45
N LYS A 175 0.56 -2.59 0.26
CA LYS A 175 1.72 -2.34 1.13
C LYS A 175 1.40 -1.41 2.31
N ILE A 176 0.44 -1.81 3.15
CA ILE A 176 -0.06 -0.97 4.25
C ILE A 176 1.05 -0.55 5.21
N THR A 177 1.93 -1.48 5.61
CA THR A 177 3.05 -1.17 6.53
C THR A 177 3.87 0.02 6.02
N SER A 178 4.20 0.06 4.72
CA SER A 178 4.97 1.14 4.11
C SER A 178 4.17 2.43 3.97
N MET A 179 2.86 2.36 3.75
CA MET A 179 2.00 3.54 3.70
C MET A 179 1.90 4.22 5.07
N LEU A 180 1.82 3.43 6.15
CA LEU A 180 1.82 3.95 7.52
C LEU A 180 3.14 4.64 7.90
N THR A 181 4.27 4.25 7.29
CA THR A 181 5.53 4.96 7.49
C THR A 181 5.62 6.29 6.74
N ILE A 182 4.79 6.50 5.70
CA ILE A 182 4.90 7.62 4.77
C ILE A 182 3.48 8.09 4.35
N GLU A 183 2.70 8.52 5.34
CA GLU A 183 1.25 8.77 5.19
C GLU A 183 0.92 9.90 4.21
N ARG A 184 1.66 11.02 4.23
CA ARG A 184 1.45 12.16 3.30
C ARG A 184 1.50 11.71 1.84
N GLN A 185 2.57 11.00 1.47
CA GLN A 185 2.78 10.53 0.11
C GLN A 185 1.83 9.39 -0.24
N ALA A 186 1.45 8.55 0.72
CA ALA A 186 0.45 7.49 0.51
C ALA A 186 -0.94 8.07 0.16
N VAL A 187 -1.42 9.06 0.92
CA VAL A 187 -2.69 9.74 0.63
C VAL A 187 -2.61 10.54 -0.68
N SER A 188 -1.50 11.25 -0.91
CA SER A 188 -1.27 11.97 -2.17
C SER A 188 -1.30 11.01 -3.39
N SER A 189 -0.71 9.81 -3.25
CA SER A 189 -0.68 8.78 -4.29
C SER A 189 -2.08 8.29 -4.69
N PHE A 190 -3.00 8.19 -3.74
CA PHE A 190 -4.40 7.87 -4.03
C PHE A 190 -5.05 8.93 -4.94
N PHE A 191 -4.86 10.22 -4.63
CA PHE A 191 -5.39 11.31 -5.45
C PHE A 191 -4.73 11.39 -6.83
N VAL A 192 -3.44 11.09 -6.93
CA VAL A 192 -2.76 10.95 -8.24
C VAL A 192 -3.43 9.88 -9.10
N LEU A 193 -3.76 8.72 -8.53
CA LEU A 193 -4.45 7.65 -9.26
C LEU A 193 -5.88 8.04 -9.64
N LEU A 194 -6.61 8.75 -8.78
CA LEU A 194 -7.92 9.29 -9.13
C LEU A 194 -7.84 10.27 -10.31
N ALA A 195 -6.80 11.10 -10.37
CA ALA A 195 -6.55 11.96 -11.53
C ALA A 195 -6.29 11.11 -12.78
N ILE A 196 -5.43 10.10 -12.70
CA ILE A 196 -5.11 9.21 -13.84
C ILE A 196 -6.36 8.50 -14.37
N PHE A 197 -7.21 8.00 -13.46
CA PHE A 197 -8.42 7.27 -13.83
C PHE A 197 -9.58 8.17 -14.26
N SER A 198 -9.52 9.48 -13.99
CA SER A 198 -10.55 10.43 -14.39
C SER A 198 -10.55 10.70 -15.89
N PHE A 199 -11.74 10.70 -16.51
CA PHE A 199 -11.90 11.14 -17.90
C PHE A 199 -11.93 12.67 -18.05
N SER A 200 -12.45 13.40 -17.05
CA SER A 200 -12.60 14.85 -17.13
C SER A 200 -11.34 15.59 -16.67
N ASN A 201 -10.86 16.54 -17.48
CA ASN A 201 -9.70 17.37 -17.16
C ASN A 201 -9.92 18.26 -15.93
N THR A 202 -11.15 18.72 -15.67
CA THR A 202 -11.46 19.50 -14.46
C THR A 202 -11.30 18.66 -13.20
N LYS A 203 -11.81 17.43 -13.22
CA LYS A 203 -11.64 16.47 -12.12
C LYS A 203 -10.17 16.08 -11.93
N LYS A 204 -9.39 15.95 -13.01
CA LYS A 204 -7.93 15.73 -12.92
C LYS A 204 -7.25 16.85 -12.17
N GLY A 205 -7.49 18.10 -12.57
CA GLY A 205 -6.93 19.27 -11.90
C GLY A 205 -7.32 19.32 -10.42
N LEU A 206 -8.59 19.08 -10.09
CA LEU A 206 -9.07 19.06 -8.72
C LEU A 206 -8.35 17.98 -7.88
N PHE A 207 -8.25 16.75 -8.37
CA PHE A 207 -7.55 15.69 -7.64
C PHE A 207 -6.06 15.98 -7.47
N LEU A 208 -5.40 16.60 -8.45
CA LEU A 208 -4.01 17.02 -8.30
C LEU A 208 -3.84 18.14 -7.28
N ILE A 209 -4.75 19.12 -7.25
CA ILE A 209 -4.76 20.18 -6.22
C ILE A 209 -4.89 19.53 -4.83
N ILE A 210 -5.86 18.63 -4.64
CA ILE A 210 -6.05 17.94 -3.37
C ILE A 210 -4.82 17.09 -3.03
N GLY A 211 -4.26 16.34 -3.98
CA GLY A 211 -3.04 15.56 -3.77
C GLY A 211 -1.83 16.42 -3.38
N SER A 212 -1.74 17.64 -3.93
CA SER A 212 -0.69 18.61 -3.59
C SER A 212 -0.85 19.20 -2.18
N LEU A 213 -2.06 19.22 -1.61
CA LEU A 213 -2.25 19.55 -0.18
C LEU A 213 -1.59 18.52 0.74
N PHE A 214 -1.46 17.27 0.31
CA PHE A 214 -0.76 16.23 1.08
C PHE A 214 0.74 16.19 0.79
N HIS A 215 1.12 16.34 -0.48
CA HIS A 215 2.51 16.35 -0.88
C HIS A 215 2.70 17.07 -2.22
N LEU A 216 3.54 18.11 -2.27
CA LEU A 216 3.67 19.00 -3.43
C LEU A 216 4.10 18.30 -4.71
N SER A 217 4.82 17.18 -4.61
CA SER A 217 5.28 16.40 -5.78
C SER A 217 4.15 15.70 -6.55
N ALA A 218 2.90 15.73 -6.08
CA ALA A 218 1.75 15.05 -6.70
C ALA A 218 1.64 15.29 -8.22
N VAL A 219 1.87 16.53 -8.66
CA VAL A 219 1.79 16.93 -10.08
C VAL A 219 2.87 16.23 -10.92
N VAL A 220 4.11 16.22 -10.45
CA VAL A 220 5.24 15.58 -11.13
C VAL A 220 5.02 14.06 -11.19
N VAL A 221 4.61 13.49 -10.05
CA VAL A 221 4.30 12.06 -9.92
C VAL A 221 3.16 11.65 -10.86
N TYR A 222 2.13 12.48 -11.02
CA TYR A 222 1.05 12.24 -11.97
C TYR A 222 1.55 12.08 -13.41
N PHE A 223 2.38 13.00 -13.91
CA PHE A 223 2.86 12.92 -15.29
C PHE A 223 3.69 11.66 -15.50
N LEU A 224 4.58 11.34 -14.57
CA LEU A 224 5.44 10.17 -14.65
C LEU A 224 4.63 8.86 -14.62
N VAL A 225 3.74 8.70 -13.66
CA VAL A 225 2.93 7.47 -13.52
C VAL A 225 1.94 7.35 -14.68
N ASN A 226 1.29 8.43 -15.09
CA ASN A 226 0.38 8.42 -16.25
C ASN A 226 1.13 8.03 -17.54
N MET A 227 2.35 8.52 -17.74
CA MET A 227 3.20 8.12 -18.87
C MET A 227 3.44 6.60 -18.83
N ILE A 228 3.90 6.06 -17.71
CA ILE A 228 4.20 4.62 -17.56
C ILE A 228 2.98 3.75 -17.87
N LEU A 229 1.81 4.09 -17.30
CA LEU A 229 0.59 3.28 -17.47
C LEU A 229 0.03 3.31 -18.90
N ARG A 230 0.37 4.34 -19.68
CA ARG A 230 -0.05 4.50 -21.08
C ARG A 230 0.87 3.83 -22.09
N VAL A 231 2.07 3.39 -21.70
CA VAL A 231 2.97 2.68 -22.62
C VAL A 231 2.45 1.29 -22.95
N LYS A 232 2.13 1.05 -24.24
CA LYS A 232 1.63 -0.24 -24.75
C LYS A 232 2.58 -0.94 -25.72
N THR A 233 3.73 -0.35 -26.04
CA THR A 233 4.72 -0.95 -26.95
C THR A 233 6.12 -0.95 -26.33
N PHE A 234 6.91 -1.98 -26.62
CA PHE A 234 8.31 -2.06 -26.18
C PHE A 234 9.17 -0.96 -26.81
N LYS A 235 8.90 -0.56 -28.06
CA LYS A 235 9.60 0.56 -28.72
C LYS A 235 9.47 1.85 -27.91
N SER A 236 8.26 2.19 -27.47
CA SER A 236 8.04 3.35 -26.60
C SER A 236 8.72 3.20 -25.24
N ALA A 237 8.66 2.00 -24.63
CA ALA A 237 9.34 1.72 -23.36
C ALA A 237 10.86 1.93 -23.47
N PHE A 238 11.51 1.34 -24.47
CA PHE A 238 12.95 1.49 -24.70
C PHE A 238 13.34 2.94 -25.02
N GLY A 239 12.52 3.68 -25.78
CA GLY A 239 12.75 5.10 -26.03
C GLY A 239 12.75 5.95 -24.76
N ILE A 240 11.81 5.69 -23.83
CA ILE A 240 11.75 6.37 -22.53
C ILE A 240 12.94 5.98 -21.64
N ILE A 241 13.30 4.69 -21.63
CA ILE A 241 14.48 4.20 -20.89
C ILE A 241 15.75 4.92 -21.36
N LEU A 242 15.95 5.00 -22.68
CA LEU A 242 17.10 5.70 -23.27
C LEU A 242 17.10 7.18 -22.90
N LEU A 243 15.96 7.86 -23.01
CA LEU A 243 15.82 9.26 -22.61
C LEU A 243 16.15 9.46 -21.12
N CYS A 244 15.70 8.53 -20.26
CA CYS A 244 15.97 8.57 -18.83
C CYS A 244 17.46 8.38 -18.51
N LEU A 245 18.15 7.47 -19.21
CA LEU A 245 19.58 7.27 -19.06
C LEU A 245 20.38 8.51 -19.48
N ILE A 246 20.03 9.13 -20.61
CA ILE A 246 20.64 10.38 -21.07
C ILE A 246 20.39 11.51 -20.05
N PHE A 247 19.14 11.63 -19.57
CA PHE A 247 18.77 12.62 -18.57
C PHE A 247 19.56 12.45 -17.27
N LEU A 248 19.76 11.21 -16.79
CA LEU A 248 20.51 10.95 -15.56
C LEU A 248 21.95 11.45 -15.65
N VAL A 249 22.66 11.12 -16.74
CA VAL A 249 24.03 11.59 -16.98
C VAL A 249 24.09 13.11 -17.04
N PHE A 250 23.10 13.74 -17.69
CA PHE A 250 23.03 15.20 -17.76
C PHE A 250 22.69 15.83 -16.41
N SER A 251 21.81 15.19 -15.63
CA SER A 251 21.30 15.73 -14.36
C SER A 251 22.37 15.82 -13.27
N SER A 252 23.28 14.84 -13.19
CA SER A 252 24.38 14.87 -12.21
C SER A 252 25.35 16.01 -12.52
N VAL A 253 25.71 16.18 -13.80
CA VAL A 253 26.57 17.29 -14.27
C VAL A 253 25.90 18.64 -14.05
N LEU A 254 24.61 18.75 -14.38
CA LEU A 254 23.85 19.99 -14.20
C LEU A 254 23.70 20.35 -12.72
N LEU A 255 23.38 19.40 -11.85
CA LEU A 255 23.24 19.65 -10.40
C LEU A 255 24.55 20.10 -9.79
N GLN A 256 25.68 19.48 -10.16
CA GLN A 256 27.00 19.91 -9.72
C GLN A 256 27.32 21.32 -10.20
N PHE A 257 27.03 21.64 -11.47
CA PHE A 257 27.21 22.98 -12.03
C PHE A 257 26.34 24.03 -11.32
N LEU A 258 25.05 23.73 -11.09
CA LEU A 258 24.13 24.61 -10.38
C LEU A 258 24.57 24.85 -8.93
N TYR A 259 25.05 23.82 -8.23
CA TYR A 259 25.60 23.96 -6.88
C TYR A 259 26.84 24.84 -6.85
N ASN A 260 27.73 24.71 -7.84
CA ASN A 260 28.93 25.55 -7.95
C ASN A 260 28.58 27.02 -8.22
N LEU A 261 27.51 27.29 -8.98
CA LEU A 261 27.04 28.67 -9.24
C LEU A 261 26.23 29.26 -8.07
N PHE A 262 25.39 28.43 -7.43
CA PHE A 262 24.45 28.84 -6.39
C PHE A 262 24.51 27.86 -5.20
N PRO A 263 25.57 27.94 -4.38
CA PRO A 263 25.71 27.06 -3.23
C PRO A 263 24.57 27.31 -2.24
N ASN A 264 23.77 26.27 -2.00
CA ASN A 264 22.68 26.26 -1.04
C ASN A 264 22.65 24.90 -0.34
N GLU A 265 22.29 24.88 0.94
CA GLU A 265 22.22 23.66 1.77
C GLU A 265 21.39 22.53 1.13
N LYS A 266 20.24 22.85 0.50
CA LYS A 266 19.40 21.84 -0.16
C LYS A 266 20.07 21.24 -1.39
N LEU A 267 20.73 22.08 -2.20
CA LEU A 267 21.47 21.61 -3.37
C LEU A 267 22.71 20.82 -2.95
N GLY A 268 23.43 21.28 -1.93
CA GLY A 268 24.57 20.60 -1.35
C GLY A 268 24.19 19.23 -0.78
N TYR A 269 23.05 19.13 -0.11
CA TYR A 269 22.50 17.86 0.36
C TYR A 269 22.21 16.91 -0.82
N VAL A 270 21.53 17.36 -1.87
CA VAL A 270 21.23 16.52 -3.04
C VAL A 270 22.52 16.05 -3.73
N VAL A 271 23.48 16.95 -3.94
CA VAL A 271 24.78 16.63 -4.53
C VAL A 271 25.55 15.63 -3.66
N TYR A 272 25.56 15.80 -2.34
CA TYR A 272 26.19 14.87 -1.41
C TYR A 272 25.60 13.46 -1.52
N PHE A 273 24.27 13.32 -1.55
CA PHE A 273 23.61 12.02 -1.67
C PHE A 273 23.89 11.33 -3.00
N ILE A 274 23.92 12.08 -4.10
CA ILE A 274 24.20 11.52 -5.44
C ILE A 274 25.68 11.09 -5.56
N ASN A 275 26.60 11.77 -4.86
CA ASN A 275 28.03 11.45 -4.92
C ASN A 275 28.45 10.37 -3.92
N ASN A 276 27.57 9.94 -3.02
CA ASN A 276 27.88 8.92 -2.02
C ASN A 276 27.37 7.54 -2.47
N HIS A 277 28.33 6.68 -2.81
CA HIS A 277 28.08 5.33 -3.32
C HIS A 277 27.26 4.44 -2.38
N GLU A 278 27.40 4.61 -1.06
CA GLU A 278 26.68 3.78 -0.09
C GLU A 278 25.17 4.06 -0.12
N TYR A 279 24.78 5.34 -0.25
CA TYR A 279 23.36 5.71 -0.39
C TYR A 279 22.76 5.20 -1.69
N ILE A 280 23.53 5.19 -2.79
CA ILE A 280 23.11 4.63 -4.07
C ILE A 280 22.88 3.11 -3.94
N ILE A 281 23.84 2.38 -3.36
CA ILE A 281 23.71 0.93 -3.15
C ILE A 281 22.49 0.64 -2.27
N ASN A 282 22.29 1.40 -1.20
CA ASN A 282 21.14 1.27 -0.33
C ASN A 282 19.81 1.54 -1.06
N GLU A 283 19.74 2.54 -1.94
CA GLU A 283 18.55 2.80 -2.75
C GLU A 283 18.32 1.72 -3.81
N PHE A 284 19.38 1.17 -4.42
CA PHE A 284 19.29 0.05 -5.35
C PHE A 284 18.71 -1.20 -4.65
N VAL A 285 19.20 -1.51 -3.44
CA VAL A 285 18.67 -2.61 -2.62
C VAL A 285 17.19 -2.36 -2.25
N LYS A 286 16.84 -1.14 -1.82
CA LYS A 286 15.44 -0.77 -1.53
C LYS A 286 14.56 -0.92 -2.77
N SER A 287 14.97 -0.38 -3.91
CA SER A 287 14.25 -0.44 -5.18
C SER A 287 14.04 -1.88 -5.64
N THR A 288 15.08 -2.71 -5.52
CA THR A 288 15.03 -4.15 -5.80
C THR A 288 14.01 -4.86 -4.92
N LYS A 289 14.03 -4.61 -3.59
CA LYS A 289 13.04 -5.16 -2.65
C LYS A 289 11.60 -4.75 -3.02
N GLN A 290 11.40 -3.53 -3.52
CA GLN A 290 10.08 -3.09 -3.95
C GLN A 290 9.59 -3.87 -5.19
N ILE A 291 10.44 -4.00 -6.22
CA ILE A 291 10.07 -4.68 -7.48
C ILE A 291 9.99 -6.21 -7.36
N LEU A 292 10.57 -6.84 -6.34
CA LEU A 292 10.45 -8.28 -6.11
C LEU A 292 8.99 -8.77 -6.05
N TYR A 293 8.06 -7.90 -5.64
CA TYR A 293 6.63 -8.20 -5.60
C TYR A 293 6.00 -8.35 -6.99
N VAL A 294 6.59 -7.72 -8.03
CA VAL A 294 6.08 -7.76 -9.41
C VAL A 294 7.01 -8.48 -10.39
N LEU A 295 8.24 -8.80 -9.96
CA LEU A 295 9.21 -9.51 -10.79
C LEU A 295 8.72 -10.90 -11.23
N PRO A 296 8.08 -11.74 -10.39
CA PRO A 296 7.50 -13.00 -10.84
C PRO A 296 6.48 -12.79 -11.95
N LEU A 297 5.59 -11.79 -11.81
CA LEU A 297 4.60 -11.45 -12.83
C LEU A 297 5.26 -11.03 -14.15
N LEU A 298 6.32 -10.21 -14.09
CA LEU A 298 7.08 -9.81 -15.28
C LEU A 298 7.68 -11.03 -15.99
N ILE A 299 8.31 -11.94 -15.25
CA ILE A 299 8.90 -13.18 -15.80
C ILE A 299 7.81 -14.03 -16.45
N PHE A 300 6.70 -14.28 -15.75
CA PHE A 300 5.56 -15.03 -16.30
C PHE A 300 5.03 -14.38 -17.58
N ALA A 301 4.84 -13.07 -17.58
CA ALA A 301 4.32 -12.37 -18.74
C ALA A 301 5.27 -12.42 -19.96
N ILE A 302 6.59 -12.38 -19.74
CA ILE A 302 7.59 -12.57 -20.82
C ILE A 302 7.52 -13.99 -21.37
N VAL A 303 7.48 -15.02 -20.52
CA VAL A 303 7.37 -16.43 -20.94
C VAL A 303 6.08 -16.65 -21.75
N PHE A 304 4.96 -16.08 -21.32
CA PHE A 304 3.70 -16.16 -22.05
C PHE A 304 3.77 -15.44 -23.40
N LYS A 305 4.45 -14.29 -23.47
CA LYS A 305 4.68 -13.59 -24.73
C LYS A 305 5.50 -14.41 -25.72
N ILE A 306 6.55 -15.10 -25.25
CA ILE A 306 7.35 -16.02 -26.09
C ILE A 306 6.48 -17.14 -26.66
N LYS A 307 5.48 -17.61 -25.90
CA LYS A 307 4.49 -18.60 -26.35
C LYS A 307 3.36 -18.02 -27.23
N GLY A 308 3.44 -16.74 -27.62
CA GLY A 308 2.48 -16.09 -28.53
C GLY A 308 1.31 -15.37 -27.85
N HIS A 309 1.25 -15.33 -26.51
CA HIS A 309 0.21 -14.59 -25.79
C HIS A 309 0.60 -13.14 -25.55
N ASN A 310 -0.13 -12.19 -26.15
CA ASN A 310 0.13 -10.77 -25.98
C ASN A 310 -0.69 -10.16 -24.84
N TRP A 311 -0.01 -9.74 -23.77
CA TRP A 311 -0.59 -8.95 -22.70
C TRP A 311 -0.25 -7.45 -22.88
N ASN A 312 -1.28 -6.62 -23.04
CA ASN A 312 -1.14 -5.20 -23.40
C ASN A 312 -0.39 -4.35 -22.37
N LEU A 313 -0.36 -4.76 -21.10
CA LEU A 313 0.32 -4.03 -20.03
C LEU A 313 1.77 -4.48 -19.78
N LEU A 314 2.24 -5.52 -20.46
CA LEU A 314 3.62 -6.00 -20.30
C LEU A 314 4.67 -4.90 -20.55
N PRO A 315 4.58 -4.06 -21.62
CA PRO A 315 5.55 -2.98 -21.82
C PRO A 315 5.52 -1.91 -20.72
N SER A 316 4.34 -1.63 -20.17
CA SER A 316 4.17 -0.71 -19.03
C SER A 316 4.84 -1.26 -17.77
N LEU A 317 4.62 -2.54 -17.45
CA LEU A 317 5.24 -3.20 -16.30
C LEU A 317 6.77 -3.28 -16.46
N PHE A 318 7.24 -3.62 -17.67
CA PHE A 318 8.67 -3.63 -18.00
C PHE A 318 9.29 -2.25 -17.79
N LEU A 319 8.66 -1.20 -18.34
CA LEU A 319 9.14 0.18 -18.18
C LEU A 319 9.20 0.57 -16.69
N PHE A 320 8.17 0.27 -15.91
CA PHE A 320 8.15 0.53 -14.48
C PHE A 320 9.34 -0.13 -13.76
N VAL A 321 9.57 -1.43 -14.00
CA VAL A 321 10.68 -2.17 -13.38
C VAL A 321 12.04 -1.61 -13.80
N SER A 322 12.22 -1.29 -15.08
CA SER A 322 13.45 -0.67 -15.57
C SER A 322 13.69 0.69 -14.94
N LEU A 323 12.68 1.56 -14.85
CA LEU A 323 12.83 2.89 -14.26
C LEU A 323 13.10 2.84 -12.75
N MET A 324 12.51 1.89 -12.02
CA MET A 324 12.84 1.65 -10.60
C MET A 324 14.34 1.38 -10.40
N LEU A 325 14.95 0.59 -11.29
CA LEU A 325 16.37 0.25 -11.22
C LEU A 325 17.25 1.40 -11.72
N ILE A 326 16.90 2.00 -12.85
CA ILE A 326 17.68 3.10 -13.46
C ILE A 326 17.72 4.33 -12.54
N LEU A 327 16.58 4.71 -11.97
CA LEU A 327 16.48 5.87 -11.09
C LEU A 327 17.03 5.62 -9.68
N SER A 328 17.42 4.38 -9.34
CA SER A 328 18.05 4.08 -8.04
C SER A 328 19.43 4.73 -7.85
N ILE A 329 20.02 5.24 -8.93
CA ILE A 329 21.19 6.13 -8.88
C ILE A 329 20.89 7.44 -8.13
N LEU A 330 19.61 7.79 -7.96
CA LEU A 330 19.15 8.93 -7.19
C LEU A 330 18.55 8.46 -5.85
N PRO A 331 19.30 8.51 -4.74
CA PRO A 331 18.80 8.03 -3.45
C PRO A 331 17.48 8.68 -3.03
N GLY A 332 16.54 7.88 -2.52
CA GLY A 332 15.22 8.32 -2.07
C GLY A 332 14.22 8.75 -3.15
N VAL A 333 14.62 8.78 -4.44
CA VAL A 333 13.75 9.20 -5.55
C VAL A 333 12.82 8.09 -6.06
N PRO A 334 13.31 6.92 -6.50
CA PRO A 334 12.47 5.95 -7.22
C PRO A 334 11.32 5.44 -6.34
N THR A 335 11.61 5.11 -5.09
CA THR A 335 10.61 4.63 -4.15
C THR A 335 9.49 5.64 -3.91
N ARG A 336 9.77 6.95 -3.88
CA ARG A 336 8.80 8.03 -3.67
C ARG A 336 7.97 8.36 -4.91
N ILE A 337 8.60 8.49 -6.08
CA ILE A 337 7.89 8.90 -7.31
C ILE A 337 7.01 7.77 -7.88
N PHE A 338 7.31 6.51 -7.53
CA PHE A 338 6.51 5.36 -7.97
C PHE A 338 5.57 4.81 -6.89
N MET A 339 5.39 5.51 -5.76
CA MET A 339 4.45 5.11 -4.71
C MET A 339 3.05 4.80 -5.22
N PRO A 340 2.44 5.55 -6.17
CA PRO A 340 1.12 5.17 -6.70
C PRO A 340 1.08 3.74 -7.26
N ILE A 341 2.14 3.32 -7.97
CA ILE A 341 2.22 1.97 -8.52
C ILE A 341 2.52 0.96 -7.41
N ILE A 342 3.52 1.23 -6.57
CA ILE A 342 4.03 0.35 -5.51
C ILE A 342 2.96 0.06 -4.45
N PHE A 343 2.20 1.08 -4.07
CA PHE A 343 1.21 1.02 -3.00
C PHE A 343 -0.10 0.42 -3.49
N PHE A 344 -0.62 0.88 -4.63
CA PHE A 344 -2.01 0.58 -5.02
C PHE A 344 -2.12 -0.37 -6.23
N LEU A 345 -1.21 -0.30 -7.21
CA LEU A 345 -1.43 -0.92 -8.53
C LEU A 345 -0.83 -2.31 -8.70
N TYR A 346 -0.02 -2.82 -7.77
CA TYR A 346 0.53 -4.18 -7.90
C TYR A 346 -0.57 -5.22 -8.09
N GLY A 347 -1.60 -5.23 -7.24
CA GLY A 347 -2.73 -6.15 -7.41
C GLY A 347 -3.54 -5.92 -8.67
N PHE A 348 -3.61 -4.69 -9.20
CA PHE A 348 -4.26 -4.41 -10.47
C PHE A 348 -3.52 -5.07 -11.64
N TYR A 349 -2.18 -5.02 -11.67
CA TYR A 349 -1.39 -5.73 -12.69
C TYR A 349 -1.57 -7.24 -12.60
N TYR A 350 -1.56 -7.81 -11.39
CA TYR A 350 -1.77 -9.24 -11.19
C TYR A 350 -3.18 -9.65 -11.66
N TYR A 351 -4.22 -8.94 -11.26
CA TYR A 351 -5.58 -9.22 -11.70
C TYR A 351 -5.71 -9.13 -13.23
N ASP A 352 -5.21 -8.06 -13.86
CA ASP A 352 -5.33 -7.86 -15.30
C ASP A 352 -4.61 -8.97 -16.11
N PHE A 353 -3.47 -9.46 -15.63
CA PHE A 353 -2.82 -10.62 -16.23
C PHE A 353 -3.64 -11.91 -16.00
N PHE A 354 -4.02 -12.17 -14.74
CA PHE A 354 -4.65 -13.42 -14.35
C PHE A 354 -6.13 -13.55 -14.74
N CYS A 355 -6.81 -12.46 -15.10
CA CYS A 355 -8.18 -12.49 -15.60
C CYS A 355 -8.32 -13.27 -16.92
N SER A 356 -7.23 -13.45 -17.66
CA SER A 356 -7.19 -14.29 -18.86
C SER A 356 -7.27 -15.79 -18.56
N PHE A 357 -7.16 -16.19 -17.29
CA PHE A 357 -7.27 -17.57 -16.83
C PHE A 357 -8.60 -17.81 -16.10
N ASN A 358 -8.98 -19.09 -15.98
CA ASN A 358 -10.16 -19.50 -15.22
C ASN A 358 -10.12 -18.93 -13.79
N GLN A 359 -11.25 -18.38 -13.34
CA GLN A 359 -11.44 -17.83 -12.00
C GLN A 359 -11.01 -18.80 -10.88
N LYS A 360 -11.19 -20.11 -11.05
CA LYS A 360 -10.70 -21.12 -10.08
C LYS A 360 -9.19 -21.08 -9.89
N ASN A 361 -8.43 -20.93 -10.99
CA ASN A 361 -6.97 -20.83 -10.94
C ASN A 361 -6.54 -19.53 -10.26
N GLN A 362 -7.26 -18.43 -10.51
CA GLN A 362 -6.99 -17.16 -9.84
C GLN A 362 -7.14 -17.30 -8.33
N VAL A 363 -8.20 -17.97 -7.85
CA VAL A 363 -8.40 -18.24 -6.42
C VAL A 363 -7.28 -19.10 -5.85
N LEU A 364 -6.85 -20.16 -6.53
CA LEU A 364 -5.73 -20.99 -6.07
C LEU A 364 -4.43 -20.19 -5.92
N ILE A 365 -4.16 -19.25 -6.85
CA ILE A 365 -2.99 -18.38 -6.77
C ILE A 365 -3.12 -17.39 -5.62
N ILE A 366 -4.30 -16.79 -5.41
CA ILE A 366 -4.57 -15.93 -4.25
C ILE A 366 -4.32 -16.69 -2.94
N ILE A 367 -4.80 -17.94 -2.84
CA ILE A 367 -4.57 -18.79 -1.66
C ILE A 367 -3.06 -19.01 -1.46
N ALA A 368 -2.33 -19.40 -2.50
CA ALA A 368 -0.89 -19.60 -2.42
C ALA A 368 -0.14 -18.33 -1.99
N PHE A 369 -0.48 -17.17 -2.56
CA PHE A 369 0.13 -15.89 -2.22
C PHE A 369 -0.24 -15.44 -0.81
N SER A 370 -1.48 -15.64 -0.38
CA SER A 370 -1.91 -15.33 1.00
C SER A 370 -1.17 -16.19 2.02
N LEU A 371 -0.91 -17.47 1.72
CA LEU A 371 -0.09 -18.34 2.56
C LEU A 371 1.36 -17.85 2.62
N LEU A 372 1.96 -17.51 1.47
CA LEU A 372 3.31 -16.95 1.41
C LEU A 372 3.43 -15.65 2.21
N PHE A 373 2.46 -14.73 2.11
CA PHE A 373 2.46 -13.50 2.91
C PHE A 373 2.25 -13.75 4.40
N THR A 374 1.44 -14.74 4.75
CA THR A 374 1.26 -15.16 6.14
C THR A 374 2.59 -15.68 6.70
N ILE A 375 3.26 -16.58 5.99
CA ILE A 375 4.59 -17.10 6.35
C ILE A 375 5.62 -15.97 6.43
N TYR A 376 5.61 -15.05 5.46
CA TYR A 376 6.49 -13.88 5.45
C TYR A 376 6.31 -13.02 6.72
N LYS A 377 5.08 -12.79 7.18
CA LYS A 377 4.80 -12.08 8.44
C LYS A 377 5.25 -12.87 9.67
N VAL A 378 5.26 -14.20 9.65
CA VAL A 378 5.87 -15.03 10.70
C VAL A 378 7.39 -14.88 10.73
N ILE A 379 8.05 -14.79 9.58
CA ILE A 379 9.53 -14.77 9.52
C ILE A 379 10.11 -13.38 9.80
N ILE A 380 9.45 -12.31 9.34
CA ILE A 380 10.01 -10.96 9.48
C ILE A 380 10.10 -10.51 10.94
N PRO A 381 11.26 -9.99 11.37
CA PRO A 381 11.36 -9.29 12.65
C PRO A 381 10.53 -8.01 12.69
N GLY A 382 9.82 -7.78 13.80
CA GLY A 382 9.02 -6.57 14.04
C GLY A 382 7.50 -6.77 13.98
N TYR A 383 7.00 -7.74 13.19
CA TYR A 383 5.60 -8.18 13.31
C TYR A 383 5.38 -8.91 14.63
N TYR A 384 4.26 -8.67 15.31
CA TYR A 384 3.96 -9.26 16.63
C TYR A 384 5.02 -8.95 17.69
N LEU A 385 5.59 -7.74 17.64
CA LEU A 385 6.49 -7.25 18.70
C LEU A 385 5.71 -6.70 19.89
N ARG A 386 4.50 -6.18 19.63
CA ARG A 386 3.64 -5.56 20.66
C ARG A 386 2.87 -6.57 21.50
N TYR A 387 2.45 -7.64 20.85
CA TYR A 387 1.71 -8.73 21.43
C TYR A 387 2.00 -10.02 20.65
N PRO A 388 1.91 -11.19 21.30
CA PRO A 388 2.22 -12.48 20.68
C PRO A 388 1.29 -12.81 19.51
N MET A 389 1.68 -13.77 18.66
CA MET A 389 0.87 -14.21 17.52
C MET A 389 -0.39 -14.98 17.95
N VAL A 390 -0.31 -15.73 19.04
CA VAL A 390 -1.36 -16.59 19.56
C VAL A 390 -1.47 -16.40 21.06
N GLU A 391 -2.69 -16.37 21.59
CA GLU A 391 -2.92 -16.33 23.04
C GLU A 391 -4.13 -17.16 23.45
N THR A 392 -4.20 -17.43 24.75
CA THR A 392 -5.31 -18.16 25.38
C THR A 392 -6.49 -17.25 25.76
N TYR A 393 -6.26 -15.94 25.85
CA TYR A 393 -7.30 -14.95 26.14
C TYR A 393 -7.85 -14.35 24.85
N PRO A 394 -9.19 -14.32 24.64
CA PRO A 394 -9.76 -13.77 23.43
C PRO A 394 -9.53 -12.26 23.35
N PHE A 395 -9.18 -11.76 22.16
CA PHE A 395 -8.98 -10.33 21.88
C PHE A 395 -7.92 -9.64 22.75
N TYR A 396 -6.92 -10.40 23.22
CA TYR A 396 -5.83 -9.95 24.09
C TYR A 396 -5.11 -8.68 23.62
N TYR A 397 -4.99 -8.48 22.31
CA TYR A 397 -4.31 -7.34 21.69
C TYR A 397 -5.09 -6.00 21.76
N VAL A 398 -6.36 -6.01 22.19
CA VAL A 398 -7.22 -4.80 22.16
C VAL A 398 -6.72 -3.72 23.13
N SER A 399 -6.19 -4.11 24.29
CA SER A 399 -5.61 -3.16 25.26
C SER A 399 -4.45 -2.38 24.66
N ASP A 400 -3.66 -3.02 23.81
CA ASP A 400 -2.51 -2.39 23.16
C ASP A 400 -2.94 -1.28 22.18
N PHE A 401 -4.15 -1.33 21.63
CA PHE A 401 -4.61 -0.26 20.75
C PHE A 401 -4.70 1.10 21.47
N TYR A 402 -4.99 1.07 22.77
CA TYR A 402 -5.17 2.25 23.61
C TYR A 402 -3.93 2.59 24.45
N GLN A 403 -2.77 2.01 24.12
CA GLN A 403 -1.52 2.39 24.76
C GLN A 403 -1.21 3.87 24.48
N SER A 404 -1.12 4.68 25.53
CA SER A 404 -0.83 6.11 25.41
C SER A 404 0.65 6.38 25.13
N GLN A 405 0.95 7.32 24.24
CA GLN A 405 2.33 7.76 23.96
C GLN A 405 2.40 9.28 23.83
N GLY A 406 3.35 9.90 24.53
CA GLY A 406 3.63 11.34 24.42
C GLY A 406 4.42 11.72 23.15
N ASN A 407 4.89 12.95 23.09
CA ASN A 407 5.74 13.43 22.00
C ASN A 407 7.06 12.65 21.98
N VAL A 408 7.51 12.24 20.81
CA VAL A 408 8.78 11.50 20.63
C VAL A 408 9.70 12.28 19.70
N GLN A 409 10.89 12.65 20.18
CA GLN A 409 11.87 13.34 19.33
C GLN A 409 12.57 12.35 18.40
N ARG A 410 12.48 12.56 17.08
CA ARG A 410 13.13 11.68 16.09
C ARG A 410 14.65 11.63 16.21
N SER A 411 15.27 12.74 16.62
CA SER A 411 16.72 12.85 16.83
C SER A 411 17.23 12.00 17.99
N GLU A 412 16.36 11.62 18.92
CA GLU A 412 16.70 10.75 20.06
C GLU A 412 16.54 9.27 19.72
N LEU A 413 15.88 8.94 18.59
CA LEU A 413 15.71 7.57 18.15
C LEU A 413 16.92 7.10 17.34
N PRO A 414 17.34 5.83 17.45
CA PRO A 414 18.42 5.29 16.65
C PRO A 414 18.07 5.29 15.15
N GLU A 415 19.08 5.51 14.30
CA GLU A 415 18.92 5.44 12.84
C GLU A 415 18.71 4.01 12.31
N SER A 416 19.27 3.02 13.02
CA SER A 416 19.09 1.61 12.72
C SER A 416 19.12 0.78 14.00
N ILE A 417 18.27 -0.25 14.06
CA ILE A 417 18.17 -1.16 15.20
C ILE A 417 18.00 -2.57 14.66
N ILE A 418 18.71 -3.51 15.26
CA ILE A 418 18.50 -4.93 15.05
C ILE A 418 17.31 -5.34 15.91
N ILE A 419 16.19 -5.64 15.28
CA ILE A 419 15.00 -6.14 15.98
C ILE A 419 15.14 -7.65 16.11
N ASN A 420 15.36 -8.12 17.34
CA ASN A 420 15.24 -9.55 17.68
C ASN A 420 13.86 -9.80 18.29
N ASN A 421 13.13 -10.76 17.75
CA ASN A 421 11.74 -11.02 18.10
C ASN A 421 11.63 -12.40 18.81
N GLU A 422 12.30 -12.53 19.95
CA GLU A 422 12.53 -13.82 20.63
C GLU A 422 11.23 -14.44 21.21
N ASN A 423 10.20 -13.63 21.46
CA ASN A 423 8.92 -14.05 22.06
C ASN A 423 7.74 -14.03 21.06
N LYS A 424 7.99 -14.32 19.78
CA LYS A 424 6.96 -14.18 18.72
C LYS A 424 5.81 -15.18 18.85
N LEU A 425 6.02 -16.28 19.59
CA LEU A 425 5.08 -17.40 19.76
C LEU A 425 4.33 -17.33 21.08
#